data_AF-A0A852K805-F1
#
_entry.id   AF-A0A852K805-F1
#
_cell.length_a   1.000
_cell.length_b   1.000
_cell.length_c   1.000
_cell.angle_alpha   90.00
_cell.angle_beta   90.00
_cell.angle_gamma   90.00
#
_symmetry.space_group_name_H-M   'P 1'
#
loop_
_entity.id
_entity.type
_entity.pdbx_description
1 polymer ?
#
loop_
_entity_poly.entity_id
_entity_poly.type
_entity_poly.pdbx_seq_one_letter_code
_entity_poly.pdbx_strand_id
1 'polypeptide(L)'
;QATFHYRTLRCGDEETPVDDSRARGKPMELIVGKKFKLPVWEAALRTMRPGERARFRCDTKHVVLYPLVSKSLRNIAAGKDPLEGQRHCCSIAQMHEHYSLGYPDLDELQKNPQPLIFDIEVLKVEPPGSYQQDPWAMTDEEKLQAVPQIHKEGNELYRQGKVSEAAAKYYDAIACLKNLQMKEQPGSPDWIELDQKITPLLLNYCQCKLQCEEYYEVLDHCSSILNKYE
;
A
#
# COMPACT_ATOMS: atom_id res chain seq x y z
N GLN A 1 -4.11 5.18 -9.05
CA GLN A 1 -2.98 5.65 -8.22
C GLN A 1 -2.47 6.96 -8.80
N ALA A 2 -1.91 7.85 -7.99
CA ALA A 2 -1.26 9.07 -8.47
C ALA A 2 0.15 9.18 -7.87
N THR A 3 1.14 9.43 -8.72
CA THR A 3 2.52 9.74 -8.35
C THR A 3 2.75 11.23 -8.59
N PHE A 4 3.18 11.97 -7.59
CA PHE A 4 3.28 13.43 -7.64
C PHE A 4 4.39 13.98 -6.74
N HIS A 5 4.92 15.15 -7.10
CA HIS A 5 5.68 15.97 -6.17
C HIS A 5 4.73 16.94 -5.46
N TYR A 6 4.99 17.18 -4.18
CA TYR A 6 4.34 18.22 -3.42
C TYR A 6 5.36 19.09 -2.68
N ARG A 7 4.96 20.33 -2.43
CA ARG A 7 5.55 21.26 -1.48
C ARG A 7 4.44 21.84 -0.61
N THR A 8 4.62 21.77 0.70
CA THR A 8 3.67 22.33 1.68
C THR A 8 4.24 23.61 2.26
N LEU A 9 3.44 24.66 2.32
CA LEU A 9 3.80 25.97 2.82
C LEU A 9 2.81 26.40 3.91
N ARG A 10 3.29 27.09 4.94
CA ARG A 10 2.42 27.79 5.91
C ARG A 10 1.89 29.07 5.27
N CYS A 11 0.63 29.40 5.54
CA CYS A 11 0.09 30.70 5.18
C CYS A 11 0.58 31.76 6.18
N GLY A 12 1.18 32.84 5.69
CA GLY A 12 1.63 33.97 6.49
C GLY A 12 1.97 35.17 5.59
N ASP A 13 2.54 36.22 6.16
CA ASP A 13 3.06 37.36 5.38
C ASP A 13 4.19 36.92 4.42
N GLU A 14 4.96 35.91 4.82
CA GLU A 14 5.88 35.17 3.96
C GLU A 14 5.51 33.67 3.95
N GLU A 15 5.43 33.08 2.75
CA GLU A 15 5.17 31.64 2.56
C GLU A 15 6.39 30.82 3.01
N THR A 16 6.30 30.19 4.18
CA THR A 16 7.40 29.37 4.72
C THR A 16 7.21 27.89 4.40
N PRO A 17 8.21 27.19 3.81
CA PRO A 17 8.10 25.78 3.47
C PRO A 17 8.13 24.90 4.73
N VAL A 18 7.19 23.96 4.82
CA VAL A 18 7.13 22.91 5.86
C VAL A 18 7.73 21.61 5.36
N ASP A 19 7.33 21.18 4.16
CA ASP A 19 7.77 19.93 3.57
C ASP A 19 7.94 20.09 2.06
N ASP A 20 8.92 19.39 1.50
CA ASP A 20 9.17 19.35 0.07
C ASP A 20 9.61 17.95 -0.34
N SER A 21 8.82 17.30 -1.20
CA SER A 21 9.15 15.98 -1.75
C SER A 21 10.38 15.98 -2.67
N ARG A 22 10.65 17.09 -3.38
CA ARG A 22 11.83 17.22 -4.26
C ARG A 22 13.11 17.31 -3.45
N ALA A 23 13.09 18.04 -2.33
CA ALA A 23 14.21 18.08 -1.39
C ALA A 23 14.54 16.70 -0.79
N ARG A 24 13.56 15.80 -0.73
CA ARG A 24 13.71 14.41 -0.27
C ARG A 24 14.12 13.42 -1.36
N GLY A 25 14.16 13.85 -2.62
CA GLY A 25 14.59 13.04 -3.76
C GLY A 25 13.63 11.90 -4.17
N LYS A 26 12.43 11.80 -3.58
CA LYS A 26 11.43 10.78 -3.95
C LYS A 26 10.04 11.40 -4.10
N PRO A 27 9.32 11.13 -5.22
CA PRO A 27 7.93 11.54 -5.36
C PRO A 27 7.03 10.80 -4.36
N MET A 28 5.87 11.38 -4.10
CA MET A 28 4.83 10.78 -3.27
C MET A 28 3.90 9.94 -4.13
N GLU A 29 3.43 8.83 -3.57
CA GLU A 29 2.40 7.99 -4.18
C GLU A 29 1.15 7.96 -3.31
N LEU A 30 0.00 8.23 -3.93
CA LEU A 30 -1.30 8.18 -3.27
C LEU A 30 -2.27 7.31 -4.04
N ILE A 31 -2.92 6.39 -3.33
CA ILE A 31 -3.99 5.55 -3.86
C ILE A 31 -5.31 6.20 -3.46
N VAL A 32 -6.00 6.78 -4.44
CA VAL A 32 -7.32 7.41 -4.23
C VAL A 32 -8.33 6.37 -3.77
N GLY A 33 -9.12 6.68 -2.74
CA GLY A 33 -10.16 5.79 -2.21
C GLY A 33 -9.74 4.93 -1.02
N LYS A 34 -8.45 4.90 -0.66
CA LYS A 34 -7.94 4.18 0.53
C LYS A 34 -8.08 4.98 1.85
N LYS A 35 -8.99 5.96 1.90
CA LYS A 35 -9.24 6.84 3.07
C LYS A 35 -7.93 7.38 3.67
N PHE A 36 -7.13 8.04 2.84
CA PHE A 36 -5.90 8.65 3.33
C PHE A 36 -6.20 9.65 4.45
N LYS A 37 -5.30 9.75 5.45
CA LYS A 37 -5.47 10.62 6.63
C LYS A 37 -5.62 12.11 6.30
N LEU A 38 -5.39 12.51 5.04
CA LEU A 38 -5.58 13.86 4.53
C LEU A 38 -6.50 13.89 3.30
N PRO A 39 -7.84 13.95 3.49
CA PRO A 39 -8.82 13.88 2.40
C PRO A 39 -8.68 14.99 1.34
N VAL A 40 -8.13 16.14 1.72
CA VAL A 40 -7.98 17.29 0.81
C VAL A 40 -7.00 17.01 -0.32
N TRP A 41 -5.98 16.15 -0.10
CA TRP A 41 -5.09 15.72 -1.18
C TRP A 41 -5.79 14.81 -2.18
N GLU A 42 -6.64 13.89 -1.72
CA GLU A 42 -7.44 13.06 -2.63
C GLU A 42 -8.38 13.93 -3.48
N ALA A 43 -9.02 14.94 -2.88
CA ALA A 43 -9.89 15.87 -3.59
C ALA A 43 -9.11 16.68 -4.65
N ALA A 44 -7.94 17.22 -4.29
CA ALA A 44 -7.08 17.97 -5.20
C ALA A 44 -6.57 17.11 -6.36
N LEU A 45 -6.04 15.92 -6.09
CA LEU A 45 -5.49 15.05 -7.12
C LEU A 45 -6.54 14.54 -8.11
N ARG A 46 -7.82 14.43 -7.69
CA ARG A 46 -8.93 14.08 -8.59
C ARG A 46 -9.21 15.15 -9.65
N THR A 47 -8.86 16.41 -9.41
CA THR A 47 -9.09 17.49 -10.38
C THR A 47 -7.93 17.67 -11.36
N MET A 48 -6.80 17.00 -11.13
CA MET A 48 -5.55 17.23 -11.88
C MET A 48 -5.29 16.19 -12.97
N ARG A 49 -4.50 16.58 -13.98
CA ARG A 49 -4.01 15.71 -15.07
C ARG A 49 -2.51 15.40 -14.93
N PRO A 50 -2.00 14.30 -15.52
CA PRO A 50 -0.56 14.07 -15.61
C PRO A 50 0.18 15.26 -16.24
N GLY A 51 1.28 15.69 -15.61
CA GLY A 51 2.07 16.87 -15.97
C GLY A 51 1.54 18.20 -15.42
N GLU A 52 0.36 18.22 -14.79
CA GLU A 52 -0.23 19.44 -14.25
C GLU A 52 0.47 19.89 -12.96
N ARG A 53 0.66 21.21 -12.83
CA ARG A 53 1.15 21.87 -11.62
C ARG A 53 0.07 22.82 -11.11
N ALA A 54 -0.43 22.58 -9.91
CA ALA A 54 -1.49 23.38 -9.31
C ALA A 54 -1.17 23.74 -7.86
N ARG A 55 -1.70 24.87 -7.42
CA ARG A 55 -1.55 25.41 -6.07
C ARG A 55 -2.91 25.40 -5.38
N PHE A 56 -2.98 24.75 -4.22
CA PHE A 56 -4.20 24.64 -3.43
C PHE A 56 -4.02 25.30 -2.08
N ARG A 57 -4.82 26.33 -1.79
CA ARG A 57 -4.90 26.92 -0.46
C ARG A 57 -6.01 26.22 0.32
N CYS A 58 -5.66 25.62 1.45
CA CYS A 58 -6.58 24.81 2.25
C CYS A 58 -6.81 25.46 3.61
N ASP A 59 -8.09 25.59 3.98
CA ASP A 59 -8.50 26.09 5.29
C ASP A 59 -8.03 25.15 6.42
N THR A 60 -7.77 25.73 7.59
CA THR A 60 -7.29 25.03 8.79
C THR A 60 -8.08 23.76 9.08
N LYS A 61 -9.41 23.79 8.92
CA LYS A 61 -10.29 22.64 9.21
C LYS A 61 -9.98 21.39 8.38
N HIS A 62 -9.36 21.54 7.22
CA HIS A 62 -8.99 20.44 6.32
C HIS A 62 -7.57 19.94 6.50
N VAL A 63 -6.74 20.66 7.27
CA VAL A 63 -5.31 20.40 7.41
C VAL A 63 -4.86 20.16 8.85
N VAL A 64 -5.80 20.06 9.81
CA VAL A 64 -5.52 19.75 11.23
C VAL A 64 -4.67 18.48 11.41
N LEU A 65 -4.88 17.47 10.56
CA LEU A 65 -4.15 16.20 10.62
C LEU A 65 -2.82 16.23 9.86
N TYR A 66 -2.48 17.34 9.20
CA TYR A 66 -1.25 17.45 8.42
C TYR A 66 0.02 17.18 9.24
N PRO A 67 0.19 17.68 10.48
CA PRO A 67 1.38 17.38 11.28
C PRO A 67 1.64 15.87 11.45
N LEU A 68 0.59 15.09 11.69
CA LEU A 68 0.68 13.63 11.82
C LEU A 68 1.06 12.97 10.49
N VAL A 69 0.48 13.43 9.39
CA VAL A 69 0.80 12.95 8.05
C VAL A 69 2.25 13.28 7.70
N SER A 70 2.69 14.52 7.95
CA SER A 70 4.07 14.95 7.73
C SER A 70 5.07 14.10 8.53
N LYS A 71 4.80 13.80 9.81
CA LYS A 71 5.62 12.88 10.61
C LYS A 71 5.75 11.51 9.94
N SER A 72 4.64 10.90 9.52
CA SER A 72 4.68 9.61 8.82
C SER A 72 5.46 9.70 7.51
N LEU A 73 5.32 10.78 6.74
CA LEU A 73 6.06 10.99 5.50
C LEU A 73 7.57 11.17 5.75
N ARG A 74 7.96 11.84 6.83
CA ARG A 74 9.37 11.99 7.26
C ARG A 74 9.96 10.65 7.70
N ASN A 75 9.21 9.84 8.45
CA ASN A 75 9.64 8.50 8.85
C ASN A 75 9.87 7.59 7.63
N ILE A 76 8.93 7.58 6.68
CA ILE A 76 9.07 6.82 5.42
C ILE A 76 10.33 7.25 4.66
N ALA A 77 10.57 8.57 4.55
CA ALA A 77 11.77 9.09 3.89
C ALA A 77 13.07 8.68 4.60
N ALA A 78 13.04 8.50 5.91
CA ALA A 78 14.15 8.00 6.73
C ALA A 78 14.28 6.46 6.75
N GLY A 79 13.43 5.72 6.02
CA GLY A 79 13.41 4.25 6.03
C GLY A 79 12.86 3.63 7.32
N LYS A 80 12.13 4.42 8.11
CA LYS A 80 11.50 4.02 9.38
C LYS A 80 10.04 3.63 9.18
N ASP A 81 9.46 2.94 10.17
CA ASP A 81 8.03 2.60 10.13
C ASP A 81 7.19 3.90 10.14
N PRO A 82 6.21 4.07 9.21
CA PRO A 82 5.33 5.25 9.18
C PRO A 82 4.58 5.53 10.49
N LEU A 83 4.37 4.50 11.30
CA LEU A 83 3.70 4.52 12.60
C LEU A 83 4.68 4.46 13.79
N GLU A 84 5.99 4.53 13.53
CA GLU A 84 7.02 4.60 14.58
C GLU A 84 6.78 5.84 15.47
N GLY A 85 6.52 5.60 16.76
CA GLY A 85 6.11 6.64 17.72
C GLY A 85 4.62 7.00 17.71
N GLN A 86 3.76 6.25 17.01
CA GLN A 86 2.29 6.27 17.14
C GLN A 86 1.72 5.02 17.85
N ARG A 87 2.56 4.02 18.18
CA ARG A 87 2.12 2.82 18.89
C ARG A 87 1.75 3.15 20.34
N HIS A 88 0.46 2.97 20.64
CA HIS A 88 -0.10 2.98 21.99
C HIS A 88 0.56 1.86 22.82
N CYS A 89 1.36 2.22 23.81
CA CYS A 89 1.63 1.35 24.96
C CYS A 89 0.81 1.88 26.14
N CYS A 90 -0.16 1.10 26.58
CA CYS A 90 -0.90 1.36 27.80
C CYS A 90 0.04 1.32 29.01
N SER A 91 0.51 2.48 29.49
CA SER A 91 1.18 2.62 30.80
C SER A 91 1.04 4.06 31.29
N ILE A 92 0.56 4.21 32.52
CA ILE A 92 0.13 5.46 33.19
C ILE A 92 1.29 6.46 33.45
N ALA A 93 2.52 6.19 32.98
CA ALA A 93 3.72 6.96 33.31
C ALA A 93 4.11 8.08 32.31
N GLN A 94 3.30 8.38 31.29
CA GLN A 94 3.71 9.24 30.15
C GLN A 94 2.91 10.53 29.95
N MET A 95 2.33 11.14 30.98
CA MET A 95 1.52 12.37 30.84
C MET A 95 2.27 13.60 30.25
N HIS A 96 3.61 13.60 30.17
CA HIS A 96 4.40 14.73 29.63
C HIS A 96 4.91 14.53 28.19
N GLU A 97 4.88 13.32 27.61
CA GLU A 97 5.44 13.04 26.27
C GLU A 97 4.39 13.14 25.13
N HIS A 98 3.13 13.43 25.46
CA HIS A 98 2.00 13.28 24.53
C HIS A 98 1.76 14.43 23.52
N TYR A 99 2.53 15.52 23.55
CA TYR A 99 2.29 16.67 22.65
C TYR A 99 3.37 16.90 21.59
N SER A 100 4.49 16.17 21.64
CA SER A 100 5.57 16.33 20.66
C SER A 100 5.59 15.19 19.65
N LEU A 101 5.57 15.56 18.38
CA LEU A 101 5.83 14.71 17.23
C LEU A 101 7.32 14.45 17.02
N GLY A 102 8.20 15.07 17.82
CA GLY A 102 9.66 15.01 17.69
C GLY A 102 10.22 15.99 16.66
N TYR A 103 9.39 16.90 16.15
CA TYR A 103 9.74 17.89 15.15
C TYR A 103 9.18 19.26 15.57
N PRO A 104 10.03 20.24 15.97
CA PRO A 104 9.57 21.51 16.52
C PRO A 104 8.61 22.28 15.60
N ASP A 105 8.82 22.17 14.29
CA ASP A 105 7.98 22.79 13.27
C ASP A 105 6.60 22.12 13.14
N LEU A 106 6.51 20.80 13.35
CA LEU A 106 5.23 20.09 13.36
C LEU A 106 4.49 20.27 14.69
N ASP A 107 5.23 20.33 15.81
CA ASP A 107 4.69 20.58 17.15
C ASP A 107 4.04 21.96 17.23
N GLU A 108 4.71 22.97 16.67
CA GLU A 108 4.16 24.32 16.55
C GLU A 108 2.90 24.33 15.68
N LEU A 109 2.91 23.62 14.54
CA LEU A 109 1.76 23.53 13.64
C LEU A 109 0.58 22.78 14.29
N GLN A 110 0.85 21.81 15.16
CA GLN A 110 -0.17 21.11 15.93
C GLN A 110 -0.73 21.97 17.06
N LYS A 111 0.11 22.76 17.73
CA LYS A 111 -0.30 23.69 18.80
C LYS A 111 -1.10 24.88 18.26
N ASN A 112 -0.69 25.40 17.10
CA ASN A 112 -1.31 26.52 16.43
C ASN A 112 -1.74 26.12 15.00
N PRO A 113 -2.88 25.41 14.84
CA PRO A 113 -3.39 25.05 13.54
C PRO A 113 -3.65 26.28 12.66
N GLN A 114 -3.17 26.25 11.44
CA GLN A 114 -3.26 27.35 10.48
C GLN A 114 -3.53 26.81 9.07
N PRO A 115 -4.01 27.65 8.13
CA PRO A 115 -4.21 27.20 6.76
C PRO A 115 -2.86 26.89 6.09
N LEU A 116 -2.87 25.93 5.18
CA LEU A 116 -1.68 25.48 4.45
C LEU A 116 -1.89 25.65 2.95
N ILE A 117 -0.80 25.86 2.23
CA ILE A 117 -0.77 25.85 0.77
C ILE A 117 -0.04 24.58 0.31
N PHE A 118 -0.64 23.86 -0.63
CA PHE A 118 -0.05 22.70 -1.29
C PHE A 118 0.22 23.04 -2.75
N ASP A 119 1.50 23.10 -3.11
CA ASP A 119 1.93 23.10 -4.50
C ASP A 119 2.12 21.65 -4.92
N ILE A 120 1.30 21.16 -5.86
CA ILE A 120 1.29 19.77 -6.30
C ILE A 120 1.64 19.72 -7.79
N GLU A 121 2.50 18.77 -8.17
CA GLU A 121 2.87 18.45 -9.54
C GLU A 121 2.64 16.97 -9.79
N VAL A 122 1.65 16.64 -10.61
CA VAL A 122 1.31 15.25 -10.90
C VAL A 122 2.24 14.72 -11.98
N LEU A 123 2.97 13.65 -11.67
CA LEU A 123 3.86 12.98 -12.62
C LEU A 123 3.12 11.91 -13.41
N LYS A 124 2.36 11.07 -12.70
CA LYS A 124 1.66 9.92 -13.29
C LYS A 124 0.32 9.74 -12.61
N VAL A 125 -0.71 9.43 -13.40
CA VAL A 125 -2.01 8.95 -12.91
C VAL A 125 -2.29 7.62 -13.58
N GLU A 126 -2.57 6.62 -12.77
CA GLU A 126 -2.89 5.28 -13.23
C GLU A 126 -4.35 4.94 -12.91
N PRO A 127 -5.05 4.22 -13.81
CA PRO A 127 -6.47 4.00 -13.71
C PRO A 127 -6.86 3.24 -12.42
N PRO A 128 -8.11 3.39 -11.95
CA PRO A 128 -8.61 2.59 -10.84
C PRO A 128 -8.42 1.09 -11.14
N GLY A 129 -7.82 0.35 -10.19
CA GLY A 129 -7.56 -1.09 -10.33
C GLY A 129 -6.21 -1.47 -10.98
N SER A 130 -5.44 -0.53 -11.53
CA SER A 130 -4.08 -0.83 -12.03
C SER A 130 -3.04 -0.94 -10.93
N TYR A 131 -3.35 -0.46 -9.73
CA TYR A 131 -2.48 -0.62 -8.57
C TYR A 131 -2.58 -2.06 -8.07
N GLN A 132 -1.56 -2.86 -8.36
CA GLN A 132 -1.31 -4.10 -7.67
C GLN A 132 -0.66 -3.70 -6.35
N GLN A 133 -1.37 -3.79 -5.23
CA GLN A 133 -0.70 -3.67 -3.94
C GLN A 133 0.33 -4.78 -3.88
N ASP A 134 1.53 -4.46 -3.38
CA ASP A 134 2.40 -5.49 -2.85
C ASP A 134 1.59 -6.34 -1.85
N PRO A 135 1.58 -7.68 -1.98
CA PRO A 135 0.77 -8.58 -1.13
C PRO A 135 0.91 -8.34 0.37
N TRP A 136 2.02 -7.74 0.81
CA TRP A 136 2.34 -7.38 2.19
C TRP A 136 1.49 -6.22 2.76
N ALA A 137 0.90 -5.38 1.90
CA ALA A 137 0.19 -4.15 2.29
C ALA A 137 -1.35 -4.25 2.18
N MET A 138 -1.89 -5.42 1.81
CA MET A 138 -3.33 -5.69 1.77
C MET A 138 -3.84 -6.21 3.13
N THR A 139 -5.04 -5.80 3.53
CA THR A 139 -5.73 -6.45 4.65
C THR A 139 -6.10 -7.90 4.29
N ASP A 140 -6.48 -8.69 5.28
CA ASP A 140 -6.80 -10.10 5.07
C ASP A 140 -8.06 -10.27 4.19
N GLU A 141 -9.10 -9.48 4.41
CA GLU A 141 -10.26 -9.40 3.52
C GLU A 141 -9.89 -8.97 2.09
N GLU A 142 -9.01 -7.98 1.94
CA GLU A 142 -8.60 -7.48 0.62
C GLU A 142 -7.84 -8.57 -0.16
N LYS A 143 -7.00 -9.36 0.52
CA LYS A 143 -6.33 -10.53 -0.08
C LYS A 143 -7.34 -11.55 -0.58
N LEU A 144 -8.31 -11.93 0.25
CA LEU A 144 -9.34 -12.90 -0.13
C LEU A 144 -10.18 -12.43 -1.31
N GLN A 145 -10.53 -11.14 -1.37
CA GLN A 145 -11.30 -10.57 -2.46
C GLN A 145 -10.49 -10.42 -3.77
N ALA A 146 -9.17 -10.23 -3.67
CA ALA A 146 -8.30 -10.10 -4.84
C ALA A 146 -8.04 -11.43 -5.54
N VAL A 147 -7.93 -12.54 -4.79
CA VAL A 147 -7.56 -13.86 -5.31
C VAL A 147 -8.40 -14.32 -6.52
N PRO A 148 -9.75 -14.23 -6.52
CA PRO A 148 -10.55 -14.61 -7.69
C PRO A 148 -10.23 -13.81 -8.95
N GLN A 149 -9.95 -12.51 -8.79
CA GLN A 149 -9.63 -11.63 -9.92
C GLN A 149 -8.23 -11.92 -10.47
N ILE A 150 -7.23 -12.11 -9.58
CA ILE A 150 -5.87 -12.51 -9.97
C ILE A 150 -5.89 -13.87 -10.69
N HIS A 151 -6.68 -14.83 -10.18
CA HIS A 151 -6.86 -16.14 -10.83
C HIS A 151 -7.44 -16.02 -12.23
N LYS A 152 -8.46 -15.17 -12.41
CA LYS A 152 -9.09 -14.91 -13.72
C LYS A 152 -8.10 -14.28 -14.70
N GLU A 153 -7.28 -13.33 -14.25
CA GLU A 153 -6.21 -12.71 -15.05
C GLU A 153 -5.15 -13.73 -15.48
N GLY A 154 -4.70 -14.59 -14.55
CA GLY A 154 -3.77 -15.68 -14.86
C GLY A 154 -4.33 -16.64 -15.90
N ASN A 155 -5.61 -17.04 -15.76
CA ASN A 155 -6.29 -17.90 -16.73
C ASN A 155 -6.38 -17.25 -18.11
N GLU A 156 -6.58 -15.94 -18.18
CA GLU A 156 -6.65 -15.21 -19.44
C GLU A 156 -5.28 -15.11 -20.13
N LEU A 157 -4.23 -14.78 -19.37
CA LEU A 157 -2.85 -14.77 -19.88
C LEU A 157 -2.42 -16.15 -20.38
N TYR A 158 -2.82 -17.21 -19.67
CA TYR A 158 -2.54 -18.58 -20.08
C TYR A 158 -3.20 -18.93 -21.43
N ARG A 159 -4.48 -18.56 -21.63
CA ARG A 159 -5.17 -18.74 -22.92
C ARG A 159 -4.51 -17.98 -24.07
N GLN A 160 -3.91 -16.83 -23.78
CA GLN A 160 -3.16 -16.02 -24.74
C GLN A 160 -1.76 -16.57 -25.06
N GLY A 161 -1.36 -17.69 -24.44
CA GLY A 161 -0.03 -18.27 -24.60
C GLY A 161 1.08 -17.53 -23.82
N LYS A 162 0.72 -16.56 -22.97
CA LYS A 162 1.65 -15.82 -22.11
C LYS A 162 1.91 -16.59 -20.82
N VAL A 163 2.52 -17.76 -20.96
CA VAL A 163 2.65 -18.75 -19.89
C VAL A 163 3.43 -18.21 -18.69
N SER A 164 4.53 -17.51 -18.91
CA SER A 164 5.35 -16.94 -17.82
C SER A 164 4.60 -15.84 -17.03
N GLU A 165 3.84 -14.98 -17.71
CA GLU A 165 3.01 -13.96 -17.06
C GLU A 165 1.86 -14.60 -16.27
N ALA A 166 1.25 -15.67 -16.82
CA ALA A 166 0.22 -16.44 -16.11
C ALA A 166 0.77 -17.11 -14.85
N ALA A 167 1.98 -17.69 -14.92
CA ALA A 167 2.67 -18.28 -13.77
C ALA A 167 2.87 -17.26 -12.65
N ALA A 168 3.32 -16.05 -12.98
CA ALA A 168 3.47 -14.96 -12.02
C ALA A 168 2.14 -14.62 -11.32
N LYS A 169 1.04 -14.52 -12.07
CA LYS A 169 -0.28 -14.27 -11.49
C LYS A 169 -0.76 -15.38 -10.56
N TYR A 170 -0.58 -16.65 -10.95
CA TYR A 170 -0.94 -17.76 -10.05
C TYR A 170 -0.08 -17.75 -8.77
N TYR A 171 1.20 -17.44 -8.89
CA TYR A 171 2.10 -17.29 -7.75
C TYR A 171 1.62 -16.19 -6.78
N ASP A 172 1.24 -15.02 -7.30
CA ASP A 172 0.72 -13.92 -6.47
C ASP A 172 -0.54 -14.33 -5.69
N ALA A 173 -1.47 -15.04 -6.34
CA ALA A 173 -2.67 -15.56 -5.70
C ALA A 173 -2.36 -16.59 -4.61
N ILE A 174 -1.42 -17.52 -4.87
CA ILE A 174 -0.95 -18.51 -3.90
C ILE A 174 -0.30 -17.81 -2.71
N ALA A 175 0.54 -16.80 -2.93
CA ALA A 175 1.20 -16.05 -1.87
C ALA A 175 0.20 -15.34 -0.96
N CYS A 176 -0.86 -14.75 -1.52
CA CYS A 176 -1.95 -14.14 -0.76
C CYS A 176 -2.62 -15.15 0.18
N LEU A 177 -3.00 -16.32 -0.35
CA LEU A 177 -3.67 -17.36 0.44
C LEU A 177 -2.73 -18.02 1.46
N LYS A 178 -1.47 -18.29 1.11
CA LYS A 178 -0.48 -18.83 2.05
C LYS A 178 -0.23 -17.87 3.21
N ASN A 179 -0.19 -16.56 2.95
CA ASN A 179 -0.05 -15.57 4.02
C ASN A 179 -1.20 -15.61 5.03
N LEU A 180 -2.44 -15.86 4.56
CA LEU A 180 -3.60 -16.05 5.42
C LEU A 180 -3.51 -17.39 6.17
N GLN A 181 -3.16 -18.46 5.44
CA GLN A 181 -3.05 -19.81 5.98
C GLN A 181 -2.02 -19.88 7.12
N MET A 182 -0.93 -19.11 7.06
CA MET A 182 0.07 -19.02 8.13
C MET A 182 -0.46 -18.41 9.45
N LYS A 183 -1.59 -17.72 9.42
CA LYS A 183 -2.25 -17.17 10.61
C LYS A 183 -3.20 -18.15 11.27
N GLU A 184 -3.61 -19.19 10.54
CA GLU A 184 -4.52 -20.21 11.00
C GLU A 184 -3.79 -21.41 11.61
N GLN A 185 -4.45 -22.09 12.54
CA GLN A 185 -3.90 -23.32 13.13
C GLN A 185 -3.88 -24.44 12.08
N PRO A 186 -2.73 -25.10 11.84
CA PRO A 186 -2.66 -26.23 10.91
C PRO A 186 -3.70 -27.31 11.25
N GLY A 187 -4.49 -27.70 10.24
CA GLY A 187 -5.57 -28.69 10.38
C GLY A 187 -6.90 -28.13 10.92
N SER A 188 -7.00 -26.84 11.24
CA SER A 188 -8.30 -26.21 11.53
C SER A 188 -9.19 -26.17 10.29
N PRO A 189 -10.53 -26.05 10.44
CA PRO A 189 -11.43 -25.90 9.30
C PRO A 189 -11.04 -24.72 8.38
N ASP A 190 -10.67 -23.58 8.97
CA ASP A 190 -10.30 -22.36 8.23
C ASP A 190 -8.97 -22.55 7.47
N TRP A 191 -7.99 -23.23 8.10
CA TRP A 191 -6.73 -23.59 7.45
C TRP A 191 -6.96 -24.52 6.25
N ILE A 192 -7.84 -25.52 6.41
CA ILE A 192 -8.20 -26.48 5.36
C ILE A 192 -8.95 -25.78 4.22
N GLU A 193 -9.85 -24.84 4.52
CA GLU A 193 -10.57 -24.07 3.49
C GLU A 193 -9.59 -23.24 2.63
N LEU A 194 -8.63 -22.56 3.26
CA LEU A 194 -7.58 -21.83 2.54
C LEU A 194 -6.72 -22.76 1.69
N ASP A 195 -6.36 -23.92 2.22
CA ASP A 195 -5.58 -24.95 1.52
C ASP A 195 -6.30 -25.51 0.29
N GLN A 196 -7.62 -25.72 0.38
CA GLN A 196 -8.47 -26.12 -0.73
C GLN A 196 -8.52 -25.05 -1.83
N LYS A 197 -8.43 -23.75 -1.48
CA LYS A 197 -8.35 -22.66 -2.46
C LYS A 197 -6.96 -22.56 -3.10
N ILE A 198 -5.89 -22.86 -2.36
CA ILE A 198 -4.50 -22.85 -2.87
C ILE A 198 -4.30 -23.95 -3.92
N THR A 199 -4.83 -25.15 -3.67
CA THR A 199 -4.61 -26.34 -4.50
C THR A 199 -4.84 -26.11 -6.01
N PRO A 200 -6.00 -25.60 -6.49
CA PRO A 200 -6.23 -25.38 -7.91
C PRO A 200 -5.31 -24.31 -8.52
N LEU A 201 -4.93 -23.28 -7.74
CA LEU A 201 -3.98 -22.27 -8.20
C LEU A 201 -2.59 -22.85 -8.36
N LEU A 202 -2.17 -23.70 -7.42
CA LEU A 202 -0.87 -24.38 -7.46
C LEU A 202 -0.80 -25.37 -8.63
N LEU A 203 -1.89 -26.07 -8.94
CA LEU A 203 -1.97 -26.93 -10.13
C LEU A 203 -1.86 -26.12 -11.43
N ASN A 204 -2.54 -24.97 -11.52
CA ASN A 204 -2.42 -24.06 -12.66
C ASN A 204 -0.98 -23.51 -12.80
N TYR A 205 -0.33 -23.18 -11.68
CA TYR A 205 1.08 -22.78 -11.65
C TYR A 205 2.00 -23.90 -12.15
N CYS A 206 1.82 -25.13 -11.65
CA CYS A 206 2.58 -26.30 -12.10
C CYS A 206 2.40 -26.55 -13.60
N GLN A 207 1.18 -26.35 -14.12
CA GLN A 207 0.92 -26.47 -15.55
C GLN A 207 1.71 -25.43 -16.37
N CYS A 208 1.80 -24.18 -15.90
CA CYS A 208 2.67 -23.18 -16.53
C CYS A 208 4.14 -23.58 -16.48
N LYS A 209 4.62 -24.05 -15.31
CA LYS A 209 6.00 -24.46 -15.12
C LYS A 209 6.37 -25.67 -15.99
N LEU A 210 5.45 -26.60 -16.17
CA LEU A 210 5.62 -27.73 -17.08
C LEU A 210 5.80 -27.27 -18.53
N GLN A 211 5.03 -26.29 -18.98
CA GLN A 211 5.17 -25.69 -20.31
C GLN A 211 6.46 -24.88 -20.49
N CYS A 212 6.99 -24.32 -19.40
CA CYS A 212 8.30 -23.65 -19.38
C CYS A 212 9.47 -24.64 -19.18
N GLU A 213 9.22 -25.95 -19.20
CA GLU A 213 10.24 -27.00 -18.97
C GLU A 213 10.92 -26.93 -17.59
N GLU A 214 10.28 -26.29 -16.61
CA GLU A 214 10.76 -26.16 -15.22
C GLU A 214 10.34 -27.37 -14.37
N TYR A 215 10.80 -28.56 -14.74
CA TYR A 215 10.29 -29.83 -14.20
C TYR A 215 10.52 -30.04 -12.70
N TYR A 216 11.58 -29.48 -12.13
CA TYR A 216 11.89 -29.64 -10.70
C TYR A 216 10.82 -29.03 -9.79
N GLU A 217 10.36 -27.82 -10.08
CA GLU A 217 9.29 -27.16 -9.31
C GLU A 217 7.97 -27.92 -9.45
N VAL A 218 7.68 -28.43 -10.64
CA VAL A 218 6.47 -29.23 -10.90
C VAL A 218 6.47 -30.50 -10.06
N LEU A 219 7.59 -31.22 -10.03
CA LEU A 219 7.70 -32.46 -9.25
C LEU A 219 7.54 -32.19 -7.75
N ASP A 220 8.19 -31.16 -7.22
CA ASP A 220 8.11 -30.81 -5.81
C ASP A 220 6.67 -30.47 -5.39
N HIS A 221 6.03 -29.58 -6.13
CA HIS A 221 4.68 -29.12 -5.82
C HIS A 221 3.62 -30.20 -6.05
N CYS A 222 3.67 -30.94 -7.17
CA CYS A 222 2.71 -32.02 -7.42
C CYS A 222 2.84 -33.15 -6.40
N SER A 223 4.07 -33.53 -6.02
CA SER A 223 4.29 -34.55 -4.98
C SER A 223 3.75 -34.07 -3.62
N SER A 224 4.00 -32.81 -3.27
CA SER A 224 3.46 -32.21 -2.04
C SER A 224 1.94 -32.21 -2.00
N ILE A 225 1.28 -31.94 -3.14
CA ILE A 225 -0.19 -31.98 -3.25
C ILE A 225 -0.71 -33.41 -3.06
N LEU A 226 -0.11 -34.38 -3.72
CA LEU A 226 -0.55 -35.79 -3.68
C LEU A 226 -0.42 -36.37 -2.27
N ASN A 227 0.62 -36.00 -1.54
CA ASN A 227 0.92 -36.56 -0.22
C ASN A 227 0.39 -35.71 0.94
N LYS A 228 -0.40 -34.65 0.70
CA LYS A 228 -0.66 -33.62 1.72
C LYS A 228 -1.51 -34.07 2.92
N TYR A 229 -2.23 -35.19 2.80
CA TYR A 229 -3.10 -35.75 3.85
C TYR A 229 -2.74 -37.20 4.21
N GLU A 230 -1.58 -37.69 3.74
CA GLU A 230 -1.00 -38.95 4.19
C GLU A 230 -0.17 -38.73 5.47
#